data_AF-H8MQW2-F1
#
_entry.id   AF-H8MQW2-F1
#
_cell.length_a   1.000
_cell.length_b   1.000
_cell.length_c   1.000
_cell.angle_alpha   90.00
_cell.angle_beta   90.00
_cell.angle_gamma   90.00
#
_symmetry.space_group_name_H-M   'P 1'
#
loop_
_entity.id
_entity.type
_entity.pdbx_description
1 polymer ?
#
loop_
_entity_poly.entity_id
_entity_poly.type
_entity_poly.pdbx_seq_one_letter_code
_entity_poly.pdbx_strand_id
1 'polypeptide(L)'
;MLDETEFAEVSSLYRAAFRSEKPKGLSLEALFAPVSQAYERLTGYAGRQPNAVIHHRIAQYGPPSTACGNPLRTPEARYCAACGKVRHEQGDSSR
;
A
#
# COMPACT_ATOMS: atom_id res chain seq x y z
N MET A 1 4.44 4.69 2.56
CA MET A 1 3.39 4.19 1.65
C MET A 1 4.04 4.01 0.29
N LEU A 2 3.64 3.00 -0.47
CA LEU A 2 4.23 2.67 -1.76
C LEU A 2 3.36 3.23 -2.90
N ASP A 3 3.99 3.85 -3.88
CA ASP A 3 3.36 4.13 -5.17
C ASP A 3 3.11 2.84 -5.98
N GLU A 4 2.53 2.96 -7.17
CA GLU A 4 2.19 1.78 -7.98
C GLU A 4 3.40 0.99 -8.49
N THR A 5 4.51 1.67 -8.78
CA THR A 5 5.75 1.04 -9.24
C THR A 5 6.42 0.31 -8.09
N GLU A 6 6.56 1.00 -6.96
CA GLU A 6 7.10 0.46 -5.72
C GLU A 6 6.27 -0.74 -5.21
N PHE A 7 4.94 -0.62 -5.27
CA PHE A 7 4.03 -1.69 -4.87
C PHE A 7 4.11 -2.89 -5.81
N ALA A 8 4.25 -2.69 -7.13
CA ALA A 8 4.40 -3.78 -8.07
C ALA A 8 5.63 -4.63 -7.76
N GLU A 9 6.77 -3.99 -7.46
CA GLU A 9 8.00 -4.65 -7.06
C GLU A 9 7.80 -5.49 -5.79
N VAL A 10 7.35 -4.85 -4.71
CA VAL A 10 7.18 -5.48 -3.40
C VAL A 10 6.14 -6.61 -3.45
N SER A 11 5.04 -6.40 -4.16
CA SER A 11 3.96 -7.39 -4.26
C SER A 11 4.33 -8.57 -5.17
N SER A 12 5.29 -8.40 -6.09
CA SER A 12 5.85 -9.51 -6.87
C SER A 12 6.67 -10.44 -5.96
N LEU A 13 7.54 -9.87 -5.11
CA LEU A 13 8.33 -10.61 -4.12
C LEU A 13 7.41 -11.34 -3.12
N TYR A 14 6.38 -10.65 -2.64
CA TYR A 14 5.41 -11.25 -1.71
C TYR A 14 4.69 -12.46 -2.33
N ARG A 15 4.24 -12.35 -3.58
CA ARG A 15 3.61 -13.48 -4.28
C ARG A 15 4.61 -14.59 -4.60
N ALA A 16 5.87 -14.26 -4.90
CA ALA A 16 6.91 -15.25 -5.16
C ALA A 16 7.16 -16.13 -3.92
N ALA A 17 7.16 -15.56 -2.71
CA ALA A 17 7.35 -16.31 -1.47
C ALA A 17 6.33 -17.44 -1.25
N PHE A 18 5.10 -17.30 -1.75
CA PHE A 18 4.07 -18.36 -1.70
C PHE A 18 4.19 -19.39 -2.82
N ARG A 19 4.82 -19.03 -3.95
CA ARG A 19 4.99 -19.94 -5.10
C ARG A 19 6.28 -20.75 -5.02
N SER A 20 7.27 -20.28 -4.27
CA SER A 20 8.53 -21.00 -4.08
C SER A 20 8.30 -22.30 -3.33
N GLU A 21 8.87 -23.40 -3.82
CA GLU A 21 9.02 -24.60 -3.02
C GLU A 21 9.84 -24.25 -1.78
N LYS A 22 9.25 -24.39 -0.60
CA LYS A 22 9.91 -24.07 0.66
C LYS A 22 11.05 -25.08 0.87
N PRO A 23 12.33 -24.66 0.84
CA PRO A 23 13.43 -25.55 1.16
C PRO A 23 13.28 -26.09 2.58
N LYS A 24 13.65 -27.35 2.80
CA LYS A 24 13.62 -27.95 4.14
C LYS A 24 14.45 -27.08 5.11
N GLY A 25 13.83 -26.70 6.23
CA GLY A 25 14.47 -25.90 7.27
C GLY A 25 14.45 -24.39 7.08
N LEU A 26 13.93 -23.87 5.96
CA LEU A 26 13.82 -22.42 5.77
C LEU A 26 12.70 -21.85 6.66
N SER A 27 12.96 -20.75 7.38
CA SER A 27 11.94 -20.08 8.19
C SER A 27 10.98 -19.26 7.31
N LEU A 28 9.78 -18.96 7.84
CA LEU A 28 8.87 -18.02 7.16
C LEU A 28 9.51 -16.63 7.04
N GLU A 29 10.22 -16.19 8.07
CA GLU A 29 10.93 -14.92 8.06
C GLU A 29 11.94 -14.85 6.90
N ALA A 30 12.75 -15.90 6.70
CA ALA A 30 13.72 -15.97 5.61
C ALA A 30 13.05 -15.97 4.23
N LEU A 31 11.89 -16.63 4.08
CA LEU A 31 11.12 -16.62 2.83
C LEU A 31 10.63 -15.22 2.44
N PHE A 32 10.22 -14.43 3.44
CA PHE A 32 9.67 -13.09 3.21
C PHE A 32 10.68 -11.95 3.43
N ALA A 33 11.92 -12.26 3.80
CA ALA A 33 12.98 -11.26 3.96
C ALA A 33 13.15 -10.33 2.74
N PRO A 34 13.04 -10.80 1.47
CA PRO A 34 13.09 -9.90 0.32
C PRO A 34 11.99 -8.83 0.33
N VAL A 35 10.81 -9.12 0.86
CA VAL A 35 9.69 -8.17 0.94
C VAL A 35 10.02 -7.05 1.93
N SER A 36 10.48 -7.39 3.12
CA SER A 36 10.86 -6.40 4.14
C SER A 36 12.07 -5.57 3.71
N GLN A 37 13.07 -6.20 3.06
CA GLN A 37 14.26 -5.50 2.55
C GLN A 37 13.91 -4.53 1.40
N ALA A 38 13.04 -4.95 0.47
CA ALA A 38 12.58 -4.05 -0.59
C ALA A 38 11.79 -2.87 0.00
N TYR A 39 10.90 -3.14 0.96
CA TYR A 39 10.14 -2.09 1.64
C TYR A 39 11.05 -1.09 2.38
N GLU A 40 12.05 -1.58 3.11
CA GLU A 40 13.03 -0.74 3.80
C GLU A 40 13.86 0.08 2.81
N ARG A 41 14.34 -0.52 1.72
CA ARG A 41 15.09 0.20 0.67
C ARG A 41 14.27 1.34 0.06
N LEU A 42 12.99 1.10 -0.22
CA LEU A 42 12.11 2.06 -0.89
C LEU A 42 11.65 3.18 0.07
N THR A 43 11.39 2.85 1.33
CA THR A 43 10.75 3.78 2.27
C THR A 43 11.65 4.30 3.39
N GLY A 44 12.83 3.71 3.57
CA GLY A 44 13.71 3.92 4.73
C GLY A 44 13.19 3.34 6.04
N TYR A 45 12.05 2.62 6.04
CA TYR A 45 11.40 2.14 7.25
C TYR A 45 11.63 0.64 7.46
N ALA A 46 12.53 0.32 8.38
CA ALA A 46 12.92 -1.04 8.73
C ALA A 46 11.88 -1.78 9.60
N GLY A 47 12.04 -3.10 9.72
CA GLY A 47 11.33 -3.93 10.71
C GLY A 47 9.82 -4.08 10.47
N ARG A 48 9.31 -3.70 9.29
CA ARG A 48 7.90 -3.87 8.97
C ARG A 48 7.62 -5.32 8.60
N GLN A 49 6.63 -5.91 9.29
CA GLN A 49 6.14 -7.25 8.99
C GLN A 49 5.65 -7.34 7.53
N PRO A 50 6.06 -8.36 6.75
CA PRO A 50 5.71 -8.49 5.33
C PRO A 50 4.21 -8.42 5.03
N ASN A 51 3.39 -8.97 5.92
CA ASN A 51 1.93 -8.91 5.77
C ASN A 51 1.38 -7.49 5.93
N ALA A 52 2.01 -6.64 6.75
CA ALA A 52 1.62 -5.23 6.84
C ALA A 52 2.07 -4.44 5.60
N VAL A 53 3.24 -4.77 5.06
CA VAL A 53 3.80 -4.12 3.86
C VAL A 53 2.85 -4.22 2.66
N ILE A 54 2.20 -5.36 2.43
CA ILE A 54 1.30 -5.54 1.28
C ILE A 54 0.02 -4.68 1.35
N HIS A 55 -0.27 -4.06 2.50
CA HIS A 55 -1.38 -3.12 2.66
C HIS A 55 -0.95 -1.65 2.49
N HIS A 56 0.34 -1.37 2.26
CA HIS A 56 0.86 0.00 2.13
C HIS A 56 0.83 0.51 0.69
N ARG A 57 -0.32 0.46 0.01
CA ARG A 57 -0.47 0.94 -1.37
C ARG A 57 -1.22 2.26 -1.43
N ILE A 58 -0.65 3.28 -2.07
CA ILE A 58 -1.26 4.62 -2.15
C ILE A 58 -2.58 4.59 -2.92
N ALA A 59 -2.67 3.86 -4.05
CA ALA A 59 -3.88 3.82 -4.87
C ALA A 59 -5.10 3.15 -4.20
N GLN A 60 -4.95 2.54 -3.02
CA GLN A 60 -6.09 2.09 -2.22
C GLN A 60 -6.84 3.26 -1.57
N TYR A 61 -6.23 4.45 -1.52
CA TYR A 61 -6.78 5.65 -0.94
C TYR A 61 -7.21 6.63 -2.03
N GLY A 62 -8.19 7.45 -1.71
CA GLY A 62 -8.59 8.56 -2.54
C GLY A 62 -7.73 9.80 -2.30
N PRO A 63 -7.98 10.87 -3.07
CA PRO A 63 -7.24 12.12 -2.93
C PRO A 63 -7.36 12.69 -1.51
N PRO A 64 -6.41 13.52 -1.06
CA PRO A 64 -6.52 14.25 0.20
C PRO A 64 -7.83 15.03 0.32
N SER A 65 -8.44 15.03 1.51
CA SER A 65 -9.58 15.89 1.80
C SER A 65 -9.18 17.37 1.69
N THR A 66 -9.97 18.16 0.97
CA THR A 66 -9.77 19.62 0.87
C THR A 66 -9.96 20.37 2.19
N ALA A 67 -10.54 19.72 3.20
CA ALA A 67 -10.79 20.34 4.51
C ALA A 67 -9.69 20.03 5.53
N CYS A 68 -9.20 18.79 5.60
CA CYS A 68 -8.23 18.38 6.64
C CYS A 68 -6.94 17.76 6.11
N GLY A 69 -6.80 17.60 4.79
CA GLY A 69 -5.60 17.02 4.17
C GLY A 69 -5.43 15.51 4.31
N ASN A 70 -6.24 14.84 5.16
CA ASN A 70 -6.16 13.38 5.29
C ASN A 70 -6.63 12.68 3.99
N PRO A 71 -5.94 11.60 3.57
CA PRO A 71 -6.38 10.82 2.42
C PRO A 71 -7.76 10.23 2.66
N LEU A 72 -8.57 10.21 1.60
CA LEU A 72 -9.87 9.54 1.65
C LEU A 72 -9.67 8.02 1.72
N ARG A 73 -10.56 7.31 2.44
CA ARG A 73 -10.40 5.86 2.71
C ARG A 73 -10.36 5.00 1.44
N THR A 74 -11.02 5.44 0.38
CA THR A 74 -11.01 4.81 -0.94
C THR A 74 -11.05 5.89 -2.03
N PRO A 75 -10.65 5.57 -3.28
CA PRO A 75 -10.78 6.50 -4.42
C PRO A 75 -12.20 7.02 -4.65
N GLU A 76 -13.21 6.19 -4.38
CA GLU A 76 -14.64 6.46 -4.59
C GLU A 76 -15.32 7.10 -3.36
N ALA A 77 -14.58 7.35 -2.28
CA ALA A 77 -15.17 7.86 -1.05
C ALA A 77 -15.83 9.23 -1.26
N ARG A 78 -17.11 9.32 -0.87
CA ARG A 78 -17.93 10.55 -1.01
C ARG A 78 -17.78 11.53 0.15
N TYR A 79 -17.07 11.16 1.21
CA TYR A 79 -16.80 12.02 2.36
C TYR A 79 -15.52 11.59 3.07
N CYS A 80 -14.94 12.51 3.84
CA CYS A 80 -13.77 12.22 4.66
C CYS A 80 -14.18 11.57 5.98
N ALA A 81 -13.70 10.34 6.23
CA ALA A 81 -13.95 9.64 7.49
C ALA A 81 -13.22 10.26 8.70
N ALA A 82 -12.24 11.14 8.49
CA ALA A 82 -11.50 11.79 9.58
C ALA A 82 -12.16 13.08 10.08
N CYS A 83 -12.78 13.87 9.20
CA CYS A 83 -13.39 15.16 9.56
C CYS A 83 -14.87 15.31 9.19
N GLY A 84 -15.47 14.32 8.53
CA GLY A 84 -16.88 14.32 8.12
C GLY A 84 -17.22 15.17 6.89
N LYS A 85 -16.27 15.94 6.34
CA LYS A 85 -16.52 16.79 5.16
C LYS A 85 -16.88 15.93 3.94
N VAL A 86 -18.00 16.25 3.28
CA VAL A 86 -18.38 15.66 1.99
C VAL A 86 -17.34 16.04 0.92
N ARG A 87 -16.96 15.07 0.10
CA ARG A 87 -16.10 15.29 -1.05
C ARG A 87 -16.94 16.02 -2.10
N HIS A 88 -16.61 17.29 -2.34
CA HIS A 88 -17.13 17.97 -3.51
C HIS A 88 -16.46 17.35 -4.73
N GLU A 89 -17.22 16.57 -5.49
CA GLU A 89 -16.80 16.18 -6.83
C GLU A 89 -16.68 17.48 -7.62
N GLN A 90 -15.46 17.88 -8.00
CA GLN A 90 -15.32 18.77 -9.14
C GLN A 90 -15.84 17.96 -10.32
N GLY A 91 -17.09 18.23 -10.69
CA GLY A 91 -17.74 17.59 -11.82
C GLY A 91 -16.82 17.62 -13.02
N ASP A 92 -16.61 16.45 -13.60
CA ASP A 92 -16.02 16.27 -14.91
C ASP A 92 -16.84 17.10 -15.90
N SER A 93 -16.44 18.36 -16.12
CA SER A 93 -16.91 19.18 -17.23
C SER A 93 -16.31 18.60 -18.50
N SER A 94 -16.88 17.50 -18.96
CA SER A 94 -16.70 16.97 -20.30
C SER A 94 -17.89 16.09 -20.63
N ARG A 95 -18.97 16.75 -21.08
CA ARG A 95 -19.93 16.26 -22.07
C ARG A 95 -20.78 17.41 -22.58
#